data_AF-A0A8T2LVE8-F1
#
_entry.id   AF-A0A8T2LVE8-F1
#
_cell.length_a   1.000
_cell.length_b   1.000
_cell.length_c   1.000
_cell.angle_alpha   90.00
_cell.angle_beta   90.00
_cell.angle_gamma   90.00
#
_symmetry.space_group_name_H-M   'P 1'
#
loop_
_entity.id
_entity.type
_entity.pdbx_description
1 polymer ?
#
loop_
_entity_poly.entity_id
_entity_poly.type
_entity_poly.pdbx_seq_one_letter_code
_entity_poly.pdbx_strand_id
1 'polypeptide(L)'
;MLELLFAALLVLPSLGLKVHVPDSPVVALFGTDMVLNCSFSGVNSFNQSQLSVFWQLADTQQSVHSYSEGRDPLTGRDERFANRTSLFSDQLALGNASLLLRSVRVADEGTYTCFVRVEAYDKASIAMQVAAPYSKPLVTWEADNPKPGDVVELTCLAFGGYPEADVLWQDGSGNNLTENVTVSPVANEQGLFTIQSVLTVILEPSNTYSCRLTNPLLGDEGNASVTITAQGSSFPPVALWVTVGLAVCLLVLLVALAVVCHRKIKESCEEIRAEQEAKELEEAKELEEAKSATTPLKS
;
A
#
# COMPACT_ATOMS: atom_id res chain seq x y z
N MET A 1 61.84 25.69 -29.75
CA MET A 1 60.73 25.04 -29.03
C MET A 1 59.85 26.16 -28.54
N LEU A 2 58.98 26.61 -29.45
CA LEU A 2 58.24 27.87 -29.41
C LEU A 2 56.77 27.47 -29.50
N GLU A 3 56.19 27.00 -28.40
CA GLU A 3 54.78 26.57 -28.34
C GLU A 3 54.34 26.73 -26.89
N LEU A 4 53.96 27.94 -26.47
CA LEU A 4 53.25 28.22 -25.21
C LEU A 4 52.74 29.67 -25.24
N LEU A 5 51.92 30.00 -26.24
CA LEU A 5 51.15 31.24 -26.29
C LEU A 5 49.84 30.93 -27.03
N PHE A 6 48.75 31.58 -26.62
CA PHE A 6 47.34 31.40 -27.00
C PHE A 6 46.57 30.33 -26.18
N ALA A 7 45.51 30.65 -25.43
CA ALA A 7 44.83 31.91 -25.19
C ALA A 7 44.07 31.80 -23.86
N ALA A 8 44.46 32.58 -22.85
CA ALA A 8 43.54 32.95 -21.79
C ALA A 8 42.60 34.01 -22.41
N LEU A 9 41.50 33.57 -23.03
CA LEU A 9 40.38 34.47 -23.25
C LEU A 9 39.91 34.90 -21.86
N LEU A 10 40.30 36.10 -21.46
CA LEU A 10 39.63 36.83 -20.40
C LEU A 10 38.17 36.96 -20.85
N VAL A 11 37.29 36.10 -20.32
CA VAL A 11 35.86 36.33 -20.37
C VAL A 11 35.63 37.57 -19.53
N LEU A 12 35.70 38.74 -20.18
CA LEU A 12 35.20 39.97 -19.60
C LEU A 12 33.73 39.68 -19.24
N PRO A 13 33.32 39.74 -17.97
CA PRO A 13 31.90 39.63 -17.65
C PRO A 13 31.20 40.71 -18.47
N SER A 14 30.29 40.29 -19.35
CA SER A 14 29.46 41.22 -20.10
C SER A 14 28.80 42.14 -19.08
N LEU A 15 29.03 43.45 -19.22
CA LEU A 15 28.32 44.50 -18.48
C LEU A 15 26.87 44.59 -19.00
N GLY A 16 26.16 43.47 -18.94
CA GLY A 16 24.82 43.29 -19.48
C GLY A 16 23.86 42.89 -18.38
N LEU A 17 22.62 43.32 -18.54
CA LEU A 17 21.50 42.86 -17.72
C LEU A 17 21.50 41.33 -17.69
N LYS A 18 21.48 40.76 -16.49
CA LYS A 18 21.39 39.32 -16.28
C LYS A 18 20.26 38.99 -15.32
N VAL A 19 19.36 38.10 -15.75
CA VAL A 19 18.26 37.55 -14.96
C VAL A 19 18.72 36.25 -14.31
N HIS A 20 18.38 36.10 -13.03
CA HIS A 20 18.69 34.94 -12.21
C HIS A 20 17.40 34.35 -11.65
N VAL A 21 17.28 33.04 -11.81
CA VAL A 21 16.17 32.23 -11.33
C VAL A 21 16.71 30.90 -10.78
N PRO A 22 15.93 30.14 -10.00
CA PRO A 22 16.34 28.80 -9.58
C PRO A 22 16.60 27.86 -10.77
N ASP A 23 17.69 27.10 -10.73
CA ASP A 23 18.04 26.09 -11.75
C ASP A 23 17.20 24.80 -11.62
N SER A 24 16.61 24.56 -10.45
CA SER A 24 15.80 23.38 -10.16
C SER A 24 14.31 23.71 -10.14
N PRO A 25 13.44 22.75 -10.47
CA PRO A 25 12.00 22.94 -10.33
C PRO A 25 11.62 23.29 -8.90
N VAL A 26 10.64 24.19 -8.76
CA VAL A 26 10.07 24.57 -7.46
C VAL A 26 8.73 23.87 -7.28
N VAL A 27 8.45 23.38 -6.08
CA VAL A 27 7.19 22.71 -5.74
C VAL A 27 6.28 23.69 -4.99
N ALA A 28 5.09 23.92 -5.51
CA ALA A 28 4.07 24.77 -4.91
C ALA A 28 2.93 23.95 -4.30
N LEU A 29 2.52 24.31 -3.09
CA LEU A 29 1.41 23.63 -2.42
C LEU A 29 0.06 24.16 -2.95
N PHE A 30 -0.81 23.24 -3.33
CA PHE A 30 -2.17 23.56 -3.77
C PHE A 30 -2.92 24.41 -2.73
N GLY A 31 -3.64 25.42 -3.19
CA GLY A 31 -4.43 26.34 -2.37
C GLY A 31 -3.61 27.39 -1.61
N THR A 32 -2.28 27.30 -1.61
CA THR A 32 -1.39 28.25 -0.94
C THR A 32 -0.87 29.33 -1.88
N ASP A 33 -0.24 30.35 -1.34
CA ASP A 33 0.45 31.37 -2.10
C ASP A 33 1.91 30.96 -2.32
N MET A 34 2.46 31.21 -3.52
CA MET A 34 3.83 30.88 -3.89
C MET A 34 4.53 32.09 -4.51
N VAL A 35 5.84 32.20 -4.29
CA VAL A 35 6.70 33.20 -4.93
C VAL A 35 7.61 32.53 -5.94
N LEU A 36 7.48 32.90 -7.21
CA LEU A 36 8.41 32.52 -8.27
C LEU A 36 9.57 33.53 -8.28
N ASN A 37 10.71 33.09 -7.78
CA ASN A 37 11.89 33.94 -7.59
C ASN A 37 12.52 34.34 -8.92
N CYS A 38 12.55 35.63 -9.19
CA CYS A 38 13.29 36.22 -10.31
C CYS A 38 14.02 37.45 -9.81
N SER A 39 15.34 37.49 -9.99
CA SER A 39 16.15 38.65 -9.69
C SER A 39 16.97 39.06 -10.90
N PHE A 40 17.42 40.31 -10.95
CA PHE A 40 18.26 40.78 -12.04
C PHE A 40 19.38 41.68 -11.55
N SER A 41 20.47 41.70 -12.32
CA SER A 41 21.71 42.40 -12.00
C SER A 41 22.38 42.92 -13.27
N GLY A 42 23.51 43.64 -13.15
CA GLY A 42 24.24 44.15 -14.31
C GLY A 42 23.66 45.43 -14.90
N VAL A 43 22.78 46.11 -14.15
CA VAL A 43 22.24 47.43 -14.49
C VAL A 43 22.64 48.41 -13.37
N ASN A 44 23.12 49.59 -13.75
CA ASN A 44 23.40 50.69 -12.82
C ASN A 44 22.10 51.39 -12.38
N SER A 45 22.18 52.56 -11.75
CA SER A 45 20.98 53.35 -11.39
C SER A 45 20.08 53.61 -12.60
N PHE A 46 18.84 53.12 -12.55
CA PHE A 46 17.81 53.35 -13.56
C PHE A 46 16.59 54.04 -12.95
N ASN A 47 15.81 54.74 -13.77
CA ASN A 47 14.49 55.21 -13.35
C ASN A 47 13.49 54.06 -13.48
N GLN A 48 12.62 53.87 -12.48
CA GLN A 48 11.60 52.82 -12.51
C GLN A 48 10.65 52.92 -13.73
N SER A 49 10.51 54.09 -14.36
CA SER A 49 9.79 54.25 -15.63
C SER A 49 10.45 53.56 -16.82
N GLN A 50 11.75 53.28 -16.77
CA GLN A 50 12.50 52.57 -17.80
C GLN A 50 12.42 51.04 -17.64
N LEU A 51 12.04 50.57 -16.45
CA LEU A 51 11.93 49.15 -16.15
C LEU A 51 10.65 48.58 -16.75
N SER A 52 10.78 47.44 -17.43
CA SER A 52 9.67 46.57 -17.77
C SER A 52 9.96 45.16 -17.26
N VAL A 53 8.99 44.58 -16.55
CA VAL A 53 9.03 43.19 -16.11
C VAL A 53 7.82 42.49 -16.69
N PHE A 54 8.01 41.33 -17.30
CA PHE A 54 6.93 40.55 -17.89
C PHE A 54 7.08 39.09 -17.51
N TRP A 55 5.99 38.47 -17.08
CA TRP A 55 5.91 37.04 -16.79
C TRP A 55 4.96 36.39 -17.80
N GLN A 56 5.39 35.27 -18.35
CA GLN A 56 4.60 34.51 -19.31
C GLN A 56 4.79 33.00 -19.12
N LEU A 57 3.81 32.22 -19.55
CA LEU A 57 3.96 30.76 -19.66
C LEU A 57 4.87 30.42 -20.85
N ALA A 58 5.89 29.58 -20.62
CA ALA A 58 6.91 29.30 -21.63
C ALA A 58 6.37 28.54 -22.85
N ASP A 59 5.38 27.68 -22.64
CA ASP A 59 4.76 26.81 -23.63
C ASP A 59 3.72 27.55 -24.50
N THR A 60 2.82 28.30 -23.88
CA THR A 60 1.70 28.98 -24.56
C THR A 60 1.99 30.45 -24.88
N GLN A 61 3.08 31.01 -24.34
CA GLN A 61 3.40 32.45 -24.37
C GLN A 61 2.30 33.34 -23.78
N GLN A 62 1.39 32.75 -23.01
CA GLN A 62 0.30 33.48 -22.38
C GLN A 62 0.81 34.39 -21.28
N SER A 63 0.33 35.64 -21.27
CA SER A 63 0.73 36.64 -20.29
C SER A 63 0.17 36.29 -18.90
N VAL A 64 1.08 36.16 -17.93
CA VAL A 64 0.76 35.88 -16.52
C VAL A 64 0.65 37.20 -15.75
N HIS A 65 1.63 38.08 -15.94
CA HIS A 65 1.70 39.37 -15.27
C HIS A 65 2.65 40.33 -16.01
N SER A 66 2.46 41.63 -15.86
CA SER A 66 3.25 42.63 -16.58
C SER A 66 3.37 43.91 -15.77
N TYR A 67 4.53 44.54 -15.84
CA TYR A 67 4.85 45.82 -15.24
C TYR A 67 5.61 46.68 -16.25
N SER A 68 5.16 47.90 -16.46
CA SER A 68 5.80 48.85 -17.39
C SER A 68 5.40 50.28 -17.06
N GLU A 69 6.27 51.25 -17.39
CA GLU A 69 5.99 52.68 -17.23
C GLU A 69 5.61 53.10 -15.79
N GLY A 70 6.19 52.43 -14.79
CA GLY A 70 5.88 52.68 -13.39
C GLY A 70 4.51 52.17 -12.94
N ARG A 71 3.80 51.43 -13.79
CA ARG A 71 2.47 50.88 -13.53
C ARG A 71 2.54 49.36 -13.49
N ASP A 72 1.74 48.83 -12.58
CA ASP A 72 1.32 47.44 -12.56
C ASP A 72 -0.14 47.41 -13.06
N PRO A 73 -0.37 47.37 -14.40
CA PRO A 73 -1.72 47.23 -14.91
C PRO A 73 -2.28 45.92 -14.35
N LEU A 74 -3.35 46.05 -13.57
CA LEU A 74 -4.08 44.90 -13.05
C LEU A 74 -4.35 43.93 -14.20
N THR A 75 -3.87 42.71 -14.00
CA THR A 75 -4.24 41.45 -14.63
C THR A 75 -3.60 41.09 -15.98
N GLY A 76 -2.97 39.91 -15.98
CA GLY A 76 -2.75 39.14 -17.19
C GLY A 76 -4.07 38.97 -17.94
N ARG A 77 -4.02 38.97 -19.28
CA ARG A 77 -5.20 38.82 -20.14
C ARG A 77 -5.97 37.51 -19.91
N ASP A 78 -5.35 36.57 -19.22
CA ASP A 78 -5.94 35.28 -18.86
C ASP A 78 -6.66 35.36 -17.51
N GLU A 79 -7.94 34.99 -17.53
CA GLU A 79 -8.78 34.87 -16.32
C GLU A 79 -8.18 33.93 -15.27
N ARG A 80 -7.33 32.97 -15.67
CA ARG A 80 -6.60 32.08 -14.75
C ARG A 80 -5.73 32.83 -13.74
N PHE A 81 -5.13 33.95 -14.15
CA PHE A 81 -4.17 34.73 -13.34
C PHE A 81 -4.76 36.05 -12.82
N ALA A 82 -5.96 36.41 -13.27
CA ALA A 82 -6.63 37.63 -12.87
C ALA A 82 -6.79 37.71 -11.32
N ASN A 83 -6.36 38.83 -10.74
CA ASN A 83 -6.37 39.11 -9.29
C ASN A 83 -5.61 38.10 -8.41
N ARG A 84 -4.78 37.26 -9.02
CA ARG A 84 -3.96 36.26 -8.30
C ARG A 84 -2.47 36.54 -8.38
N THR A 85 -2.05 37.46 -9.23
CA THR A 85 -0.64 37.77 -9.47
C THR A 85 -0.27 39.18 -9.04
N SER A 86 0.93 39.35 -8.49
CA SER A 86 1.51 40.68 -8.18
C SER A 86 3.03 40.63 -8.14
N LEU A 87 3.69 41.73 -8.48
CA LEU A 87 5.12 41.92 -8.22
C LEU A 87 5.36 42.64 -6.88
N PHE A 88 6.58 42.53 -6.36
CA PHE A 88 7.06 43.31 -5.22
C PHE A 88 7.52 44.69 -5.68
N SER A 89 6.57 45.60 -5.94
CA SER A 89 6.84 46.89 -6.61
C SER A 89 7.88 47.76 -5.91
N ASP A 90 7.98 47.66 -4.58
CA ASP A 90 8.94 48.35 -3.72
C ASP A 90 10.36 47.78 -3.84
N GLN A 91 10.51 46.54 -4.33
CA GLN A 91 11.79 45.84 -4.45
C GLN A 91 12.28 45.74 -5.90
N LEU A 92 11.49 46.17 -6.89
CA LEU A 92 11.87 46.19 -8.30
C LEU A 92 13.14 47.02 -8.55
N ALA A 93 13.27 48.18 -7.90
CA ALA A 93 14.47 49.03 -7.99
C ALA A 93 15.73 48.38 -7.39
N LEU A 94 15.56 47.39 -6.51
CA LEU A 94 16.62 46.60 -5.90
C LEU A 94 16.96 45.33 -6.70
N GLY A 95 16.34 45.14 -7.86
CA GLY A 95 16.58 43.98 -8.72
C GLY A 95 15.65 42.80 -8.45
N ASN A 96 14.61 42.93 -7.62
CA ASN A 96 13.66 41.85 -7.37
C ASN A 96 12.46 41.93 -8.33
N ALA A 97 12.39 41.01 -9.29
CA ALA A 97 11.32 40.86 -10.27
C ALA A 97 10.42 39.64 -9.98
N SER A 98 10.44 39.13 -8.75
CA SER A 98 9.72 37.91 -8.36
C SER A 98 8.21 38.09 -8.43
N LEU A 99 7.52 37.02 -8.80
CA LEU A 99 6.06 36.98 -8.94
C LEU A 99 5.42 36.28 -7.74
N LEU A 100 4.52 36.97 -7.05
CA LEU A 100 3.60 36.31 -6.12
C LEU A 100 2.41 35.75 -6.92
N LEU A 101 2.15 34.46 -6.79
CA LEU A 101 0.98 33.77 -7.31
C LEU A 101 0.13 33.26 -6.14
N ARG A 102 -1.11 33.72 -6.05
CA ARG A 102 -2.02 33.42 -4.94
C ARG A 102 -2.90 32.21 -5.21
N SER A 103 -3.18 31.43 -4.16
CA SER A 103 -4.11 30.30 -4.18
C SER A 103 -3.85 29.33 -5.34
N VAL A 104 -2.64 28.79 -5.40
CA VAL A 104 -2.14 27.90 -6.47
C VAL A 104 -3.13 26.78 -6.79
N ARG A 105 -3.36 26.54 -8.08
CA ARG A 105 -4.23 25.49 -8.61
C ARG A 105 -3.39 24.44 -9.34
N VAL A 106 -3.89 23.21 -9.49
CA VAL A 106 -3.22 22.18 -10.32
C VAL A 106 -2.97 22.68 -11.73
N ALA A 107 -3.96 23.37 -12.31
CA ALA A 107 -3.84 23.98 -13.63
C ALA A 107 -2.71 25.00 -13.72
N ASP A 108 -2.20 25.56 -12.60
CA ASP A 108 -1.08 26.51 -12.58
C ASP A 108 0.29 25.87 -12.83
N GLU A 109 0.40 24.54 -12.74
CA GLU A 109 1.63 23.81 -13.05
C GLU A 109 2.16 24.17 -14.45
N GLY A 110 3.48 24.35 -14.56
CA GLY A 110 4.12 24.65 -15.84
C GLY A 110 5.44 25.40 -15.71
N THR A 111 5.98 25.80 -16.86
CA THR A 111 7.22 26.58 -16.93
C THR A 111 6.88 28.06 -17.13
N TYR A 112 7.40 28.91 -16.26
CA TYR A 112 7.21 30.36 -16.27
C TYR A 112 8.48 31.05 -16.72
N THR A 113 8.38 32.04 -17.59
CA THR A 113 9.52 32.84 -18.04
C THR A 113 9.42 34.26 -17.50
N CYS A 114 10.44 34.68 -16.77
CA CYS A 114 10.64 36.04 -16.31
C CYS A 114 11.44 36.80 -17.36
N PHE A 115 10.90 37.92 -17.82
CA PHE A 115 11.54 38.84 -18.74
C PHE A 115 11.80 40.14 -18.02
N VAL A 116 13.02 40.64 -18.10
CA VAL A 116 13.40 41.94 -17.57
C VAL A 116 13.97 42.77 -18.69
N ARG A 117 13.51 44.01 -18.79
CA ARG A 117 14.03 45.01 -19.72
C ARG A 117 14.28 46.31 -18.98
N VAL A 118 15.47 46.86 -19.18
CA VAL A 118 15.78 48.25 -18.86
C VAL A 118 16.29 48.90 -20.15
N GLU A 119 17.60 49.11 -20.28
CA GLU A 119 18.23 49.44 -21.57
C GLU A 119 18.53 48.18 -22.37
N ALA A 120 19.07 47.16 -21.70
CA ALA A 120 19.23 45.81 -22.21
C ALA A 120 18.02 44.94 -21.82
N TYR A 121 17.98 43.73 -22.36
CA TYR A 121 16.93 42.75 -22.11
C TYR A 121 17.56 41.38 -21.83
N ASP A 122 17.02 40.68 -20.84
CA ASP A 122 17.36 39.30 -20.56
C ASP A 122 16.15 38.53 -19.99
N LYS A 123 16.23 37.21 -19.99
CA LYS A 123 15.15 36.33 -19.54
C LYS A 123 15.68 35.03 -18.95
N ALA A 124 14.91 34.46 -18.04
CA ALA A 124 15.13 33.09 -17.58
C ALA A 124 13.81 32.41 -17.21
N SER A 125 13.81 31.08 -17.21
CA SER A 125 12.61 30.27 -17.02
C SER A 125 12.71 29.40 -15.77
N ILE A 126 11.58 29.20 -15.10
CA ILE A 126 11.44 28.41 -13.87
C ILE A 126 10.37 27.35 -14.12
N ALA A 127 10.68 26.10 -13.86
CA ALA A 127 9.68 25.04 -13.80
C ALA A 127 9.01 25.06 -12.43
N MET A 128 7.68 25.20 -12.39
CA MET A 128 6.88 25.08 -11.17
C MET A 128 6.02 23.82 -11.27
N GLN A 129 6.17 22.94 -10.29
CA GLN A 129 5.32 21.78 -10.08
C GLN A 129 4.32 22.08 -8.96
N VAL A 130 3.16 21.46 -8.99
CA VAL A 130 2.14 21.58 -7.95
C VAL A 130 2.11 20.28 -7.16
N ALA A 131 1.91 20.38 -5.85
CA ALA A 131 1.68 19.24 -5.00
C ALA A 131 0.52 19.50 -4.03
N ALA A 132 -0.24 18.46 -3.74
CA ALA A 132 -1.28 18.46 -2.72
C ALA A 132 -1.13 17.19 -1.86
N PRO A 133 -1.11 17.30 -0.52
CA PRO A 133 -1.05 16.14 0.34
C PRO A 133 -2.35 15.33 0.24
N TYR A 134 -2.23 14.01 0.28
CA TYR A 134 -3.41 13.15 0.33
C TYR A 134 -4.04 13.15 1.72
N SER A 135 -5.35 12.91 1.79
CA SER A 135 -6.00 12.53 3.05
C SER A 135 -5.35 11.26 3.62
N LYS A 136 -5.45 11.07 4.94
CA LYS A 136 -5.06 9.78 5.54
C LYS A 136 -5.81 8.64 4.84
N PRO A 137 -5.13 7.59 4.39
CA PRO A 137 -5.80 6.51 3.68
C PRO A 137 -6.74 5.74 4.60
N LEU A 138 -7.73 5.11 3.99
CA LEU A 138 -8.68 4.22 4.64
C LEU A 138 -8.66 2.87 3.91
N VAL A 139 -8.53 1.78 4.65
CA VAL A 139 -8.70 0.42 4.10
C VAL A 139 -10.07 -0.09 4.47
N THR A 140 -10.87 -0.44 3.47
CA THR A 140 -12.19 -1.06 3.60
C THR A 140 -12.20 -2.45 2.98
N TRP A 141 -12.99 -3.35 3.54
CA TRP A 141 -13.21 -4.69 3.00
C TRP A 141 -14.60 -5.16 3.45
N GLU A 142 -15.23 -6.00 2.65
CA GLU A 142 -16.57 -6.53 2.95
C GLU A 142 -16.62 -8.02 2.58
N ALA A 143 -16.98 -8.87 3.54
CA ALA A 143 -17.28 -10.28 3.31
C ALA A 143 -18.29 -10.79 4.34
N ASP A 144 -19.24 -11.61 3.91
CA ASP A 144 -20.21 -12.27 4.79
C ASP A 144 -19.61 -13.57 5.35
N ASN A 145 -19.36 -13.60 6.66
CA ASN A 145 -18.78 -14.75 7.38
C ASN A 145 -17.50 -15.34 6.73
N PRO A 146 -16.42 -14.54 6.61
CA PRO A 146 -15.21 -14.94 5.90
C PRO A 146 -14.51 -16.14 6.54
N LYS A 147 -14.09 -17.09 5.70
CA LYS A 147 -13.36 -18.31 6.07
C LYS A 147 -11.94 -18.28 5.50
N PRO A 148 -11.00 -19.00 6.15
CA PRO A 148 -9.68 -19.20 5.56
C PRO A 148 -9.80 -19.85 4.18
N GLY A 149 -9.09 -19.30 3.19
CA GLY A 149 -9.16 -19.74 1.79
C GLY A 149 -10.15 -18.95 0.92
N ASP A 150 -11.02 -18.13 1.51
CA ASP A 150 -11.91 -17.25 0.74
C ASP A 150 -11.10 -16.15 0.05
N VAL A 151 -11.54 -15.75 -1.15
CA VAL A 151 -10.98 -14.63 -1.88
C VAL A 151 -11.73 -13.36 -1.49
N VAL A 152 -11.01 -12.36 -1.00
CA VAL A 152 -11.58 -11.06 -0.62
C VAL A 152 -10.86 -9.91 -1.30
N GLU A 153 -11.59 -8.82 -1.50
CA GLU A 153 -11.07 -7.57 -2.02
C GLU A 153 -10.95 -6.54 -0.89
N LEU A 154 -9.74 -5.99 -0.74
CA LEU A 154 -9.47 -4.87 0.12
C LEU A 154 -9.32 -3.62 -0.75
N THR A 155 -10.00 -2.55 -0.38
CA THR A 155 -9.91 -1.26 -1.08
C THR A 155 -9.23 -0.25 -0.18
N CYS A 156 -8.16 0.36 -0.67
CA CYS A 156 -7.51 1.50 -0.05
C CYS A 156 -7.95 2.79 -0.76
N LEU A 157 -8.48 3.74 0.02
CA LEU A 157 -9.03 5.01 -0.46
C LEU A 157 -8.27 6.19 0.16
N ALA A 158 -7.84 7.12 -0.68
CA ALA A 158 -7.30 8.42 -0.28
C ALA A 158 -7.72 9.52 -1.26
N PHE A 159 -7.91 10.73 -0.77
CA PHE A 159 -8.56 11.82 -1.52
C PHE A 159 -7.70 13.07 -1.56
N GLY A 160 -7.91 13.88 -2.60
CA GLY A 160 -7.49 15.29 -2.65
C GLY A 160 -6.00 15.53 -2.88
N GLY A 161 -5.21 14.52 -3.24
CA GLY A 161 -3.78 14.66 -3.45
C GLY A 161 -3.39 14.94 -4.90
N TYR A 162 -2.17 15.41 -5.10
CA TYR A 162 -1.58 15.66 -6.42
C TYR A 162 -0.05 15.68 -6.30
N PRO A 163 0.72 15.16 -7.28
CA PRO A 163 0.28 14.37 -8.43
C PRO A 163 -0.20 12.97 -7.99
N GLU A 164 -0.35 12.03 -8.92
CA GLU A 164 -0.65 10.63 -8.60
C GLU A 164 0.37 10.08 -7.59
N ALA A 165 -0.11 9.42 -6.53
CA ALA A 165 0.73 8.84 -5.48
C ALA A 165 1.23 7.44 -5.84
N ASP A 166 2.41 7.10 -5.32
CA ASP A 166 2.89 5.73 -5.32
C ASP A 166 2.13 4.93 -4.25
N VAL A 167 1.59 3.77 -4.63
CA VAL A 167 0.84 2.90 -3.72
C VAL A 167 1.63 1.62 -3.48
N LEU A 168 1.81 1.26 -2.20
CA LEU A 168 2.46 0.03 -1.76
C LEU A 168 1.51 -0.75 -0.85
N TRP A 169 1.24 -2.00 -1.21
CA TRP A 169 0.58 -2.96 -0.32
C TRP A 169 1.58 -3.93 0.30
N GLN A 170 1.40 -4.20 1.58
CA GLN A 170 2.21 -5.16 2.33
C GLN A 170 1.36 -5.98 3.31
N ASP A 171 1.76 -7.21 3.58
CA ASP A 171 1.17 -8.02 4.66
C ASP A 171 1.84 -7.77 6.03
N GLY A 172 1.38 -8.46 7.07
CA GLY A 172 1.93 -8.35 8.43
C GLY A 172 3.35 -8.88 8.56
N SER A 173 3.84 -9.62 7.57
CA SER A 173 5.21 -10.13 7.48
C SER A 173 6.14 -9.18 6.70
N GLY A 174 5.59 -8.11 6.09
CA GLY A 174 6.33 -7.15 5.27
C GLY A 174 6.53 -7.60 3.82
N ASN A 175 5.84 -8.64 3.36
CA ASN A 175 5.90 -9.06 1.95
C ASN A 175 5.16 -8.04 1.08
N ASN A 176 5.75 -7.68 -0.05
CA ASN A 176 5.14 -6.75 -0.99
C ASN A 176 4.05 -7.46 -1.82
N LEU A 177 2.83 -6.91 -1.80
CA LEU A 177 1.65 -7.43 -2.50
C LEU A 177 1.23 -6.58 -3.71
N THR A 178 2.06 -5.62 -4.11
CA THR A 178 1.71 -4.56 -5.06
C THR A 178 1.60 -5.03 -6.53
N GLU A 179 2.09 -6.24 -6.85
CA GLU A 179 2.15 -6.74 -8.24
C GLU A 179 0.76 -6.90 -8.92
N ASN A 180 -0.31 -7.11 -8.14
CA ASN A 180 -1.67 -7.37 -8.64
C ASN A 180 -2.69 -6.35 -8.12
N VAL A 181 -2.36 -5.06 -8.19
CA VAL A 181 -3.21 -3.98 -7.68
C VAL A 181 -3.81 -3.20 -8.83
N THR A 182 -5.12 -2.93 -8.77
CA THR A 182 -5.76 -1.96 -9.68
C THR A 182 -5.78 -0.60 -8.99
N VAL A 183 -5.08 0.39 -9.56
CA VAL A 183 -5.12 1.80 -9.13
C VAL A 183 -5.92 2.59 -10.15
N SER A 184 -7.01 3.22 -9.72
CA SER A 184 -7.80 4.10 -10.57
C SER A 184 -7.74 5.54 -10.07
N PRO A 185 -6.86 6.39 -10.63
CA PRO A 185 -6.82 7.80 -10.28
C PRO A 185 -8.01 8.53 -10.93
N VAL A 186 -8.87 9.13 -10.11
CA VAL A 186 -9.95 10.00 -10.59
C VAL A 186 -9.63 11.43 -10.22
N ALA A 187 -9.43 12.28 -11.23
CA ALA A 187 -9.24 13.71 -11.03
C ALA A 187 -10.61 14.39 -10.86
N ASN A 188 -10.72 15.26 -9.85
CA ASN A 188 -11.88 16.13 -9.70
C ASN A 188 -11.78 17.37 -10.63
N GLU A 189 -12.78 18.24 -10.60
CA GLU A 189 -12.80 19.48 -11.41
C GLU A 189 -11.62 20.43 -11.12
N GLN A 190 -10.97 20.29 -9.97
CA GLN A 190 -9.80 21.07 -9.56
C GLN A 190 -8.47 20.39 -9.97
N GLY A 191 -8.52 19.21 -10.57
CA GLY A 191 -7.37 18.40 -10.97
C GLY A 191 -6.77 17.52 -9.86
N LEU A 192 -7.37 17.47 -8.66
CA LEU A 192 -6.88 16.66 -7.55
C LEU A 192 -7.33 15.21 -7.70
N PHE A 193 -6.44 14.27 -7.37
CA PHE A 193 -6.68 12.84 -7.49
C PHE A 193 -7.35 12.25 -6.25
N THR A 194 -8.27 11.32 -6.53
CA THR A 194 -8.71 10.29 -5.59
C THR A 194 -8.02 8.98 -5.99
N ILE A 195 -7.29 8.40 -5.05
CA ILE A 195 -6.66 7.09 -5.21
C ILE A 195 -7.61 6.04 -4.66
N GLN A 196 -7.99 5.12 -5.54
CA GLN A 196 -8.64 3.88 -5.19
C GLN A 196 -7.76 2.73 -5.64
N SER A 197 -7.27 1.97 -4.67
CA SER A 197 -6.37 0.85 -4.89
C SER A 197 -7.02 -0.44 -4.36
N VAL A 198 -7.23 -1.41 -5.23
CA VAL A 198 -7.88 -2.69 -4.89
C VAL A 198 -6.85 -3.81 -4.85
N LEU A 199 -6.78 -4.51 -3.72
CA LEU A 199 -5.94 -5.68 -3.47
C LEU A 199 -6.84 -6.91 -3.29
N THR A 200 -6.60 -7.96 -4.07
CA THR A 200 -7.28 -9.25 -3.93
C THR A 200 -6.38 -10.26 -3.21
N VAL A 201 -6.85 -10.86 -2.12
CA VAL A 201 -6.08 -11.83 -1.32
C VAL A 201 -6.90 -13.06 -0.98
N ILE A 202 -6.20 -14.18 -0.77
CA ILE A 202 -6.74 -15.39 -0.15
C ILE A 202 -6.59 -15.25 1.35
N LEU A 203 -7.68 -15.38 2.10
CA LEU A 203 -7.67 -15.16 3.54
C LEU A 203 -6.90 -16.23 4.31
N GLU A 204 -6.00 -15.76 5.16
CA GLU A 204 -5.35 -16.54 6.21
C GLU A 204 -6.18 -16.48 7.51
N PRO A 205 -5.94 -17.37 8.49
CA PRO A 205 -6.67 -17.35 9.77
C PRO A 205 -6.62 -16.00 10.49
N SER A 206 -5.47 -15.33 10.43
CA SER A 206 -5.27 -13.99 10.97
C SER A 206 -4.08 -13.34 10.29
N ASN A 207 -4.31 -12.28 9.52
CA ASN A 207 -3.24 -11.49 8.91
C ASN A 207 -3.61 -10.00 8.91
N THR A 208 -2.59 -9.15 8.82
CA THR A 208 -2.75 -7.69 8.72
C THR A 208 -2.31 -7.25 7.33
N TYR A 209 -3.13 -6.45 6.67
CA TYR A 209 -2.81 -5.86 5.37
C TYR A 209 -2.65 -4.36 5.56
N SER A 210 -1.59 -3.80 4.98
CA SER A 210 -1.30 -2.38 5.08
C SER A 210 -1.12 -1.77 3.70
N CYS A 211 -1.75 -0.62 3.51
CA CYS A 211 -1.63 0.25 2.34
C CYS A 211 -0.81 1.47 2.74
N ARG A 212 0.25 1.77 2.00
CA ARG A 212 1.07 2.97 2.11
C ARG A 212 0.96 3.78 0.83
N LEU A 213 0.69 5.07 0.95
CA LEU A 213 0.73 6.02 -0.15
C LEU A 213 1.89 6.99 0.08
N THR A 214 2.62 7.29 -0.98
CA THR A 214 3.70 8.28 -0.96
C THR A 214 3.45 9.33 -2.04
N ASN A 215 3.50 10.61 -1.67
CA ASN A 215 3.49 11.69 -2.66
C ASN A 215 4.90 11.86 -3.24
N PRO A 216 5.11 11.74 -4.56
CA PRO A 216 6.45 11.75 -5.13
C PRO A 216 7.14 13.13 -5.09
N LEU A 217 6.38 14.23 -4.93
CA LEU A 217 6.93 15.58 -4.86
C LEU A 217 7.17 16.06 -3.42
N LEU A 218 6.29 15.68 -2.49
CA LEU A 218 6.39 16.08 -1.08
C LEU A 218 7.22 15.09 -0.26
N GLY A 219 7.30 13.83 -0.70
CA GLY A 219 7.88 12.73 0.08
C GLY A 219 7.10 12.42 1.36
N ASP A 220 5.90 12.97 1.54
CA ASP A 220 5.04 12.63 2.67
C ASP A 220 4.35 11.28 2.43
N GLU A 221 4.12 10.57 3.53
CA GLU A 221 3.58 9.22 3.50
C GLU A 221 2.30 9.11 4.32
N GLY A 222 1.27 8.50 3.74
CA GLY A 222 0.05 8.08 4.43
C GLY A 222 0.03 6.57 4.56
N ASN A 223 -0.36 6.04 5.73
CA ASN A 223 -0.52 4.61 5.92
C ASN A 223 -1.87 4.25 6.55
N ALA A 224 -2.37 3.09 6.17
CA ALA A 224 -3.54 2.46 6.76
C ALA A 224 -3.31 0.96 6.85
N SER A 225 -3.95 0.31 7.82
CA SER A 225 -3.88 -1.13 7.97
C SER A 225 -5.18 -1.69 8.51
N VAL A 226 -5.45 -2.94 8.18
CA VAL A 226 -6.59 -3.70 8.68
C VAL A 226 -6.14 -5.11 9.02
N THR A 227 -6.57 -5.61 10.18
CA THR A 227 -6.36 -7.00 10.56
C THR A 227 -7.64 -7.78 10.28
N ILE A 228 -7.52 -8.84 9.48
CA ILE A 228 -8.64 -9.73 9.15
C ILE A 228 -8.42 -11.05 9.88
N THR A 229 -9.38 -11.44 10.71
CA THR A 229 -9.42 -12.74 11.36
C THR A 229 -10.54 -13.56 10.75
N ALA A 230 -10.18 -14.54 9.91
CA ALA A 230 -11.16 -15.43 9.30
C ALA A 230 -11.68 -16.42 10.34
N GLN A 231 -12.99 -16.68 10.34
CA GLN A 231 -13.55 -17.65 11.27
C GLN A 231 -13.06 -19.03 10.88
N GLY A 232 -12.16 -19.59 11.70
CA GLY A 232 -11.76 -20.98 11.57
C GLY A 232 -13.00 -21.86 11.56
N SER A 233 -12.96 -22.92 10.75
CA SER A 233 -13.97 -23.99 10.81
C SER A 233 -13.94 -24.61 12.20
N SER A 234 -14.67 -24.01 13.14
CA SER A 234 -15.09 -24.70 14.35
C SER A 234 -15.82 -25.93 13.84
N PHE A 235 -15.26 -27.12 14.08
CA PHE A 235 -16.01 -28.35 13.91
C PHE A 235 -17.37 -28.13 14.57
N PRO A 236 -18.49 -28.29 13.84
CA PRO A 236 -19.79 -28.04 14.43
C PRO A 236 -19.86 -28.92 15.69
N PRO A 237 -20.37 -28.41 16.82
CA PRO A 237 -20.49 -29.21 18.05
C PRO A 237 -21.12 -30.57 17.76
N VAL A 238 -22.06 -30.62 16.81
CA VAL A 238 -22.69 -31.82 16.27
C VAL A 238 -21.68 -32.87 15.78
N ALA A 239 -20.65 -32.50 15.03
CA ALA A 239 -19.63 -33.44 14.54
C ALA A 239 -18.79 -34.02 15.70
N LEU A 240 -18.49 -33.21 16.72
CA LEU A 240 -17.85 -33.69 17.96
C LEU A 240 -18.76 -34.68 18.72
N TRP A 241 -20.05 -34.41 18.83
CA TRP A 241 -21.00 -35.33 19.47
C TRP A 241 -21.19 -36.63 18.67
N VAL A 242 -21.16 -36.56 17.34
CA VAL A 242 -21.24 -37.75 16.46
C VAL A 242 -19.99 -38.63 16.58
N THR A 243 -18.79 -38.04 16.62
CA THR A 243 -17.55 -38.83 16.79
C THR A 243 -17.48 -39.47 18.16
N VAL A 244 -17.88 -38.76 19.22
CA VAL A 244 -18.00 -39.33 20.57
C VAL A 244 -19.03 -40.45 20.60
N GLY A 245 -20.20 -40.26 19.99
CA GLY A 245 -21.24 -41.29 19.89
C GLY A 245 -20.78 -42.54 19.16
N LEU A 246 -20.10 -42.40 18.01
CA LEU A 246 -19.53 -43.52 17.26
C LEU A 246 -18.46 -44.27 18.07
N ALA A 247 -17.59 -43.55 18.78
CA ALA A 247 -16.57 -44.16 19.63
C ALA A 247 -17.18 -44.97 20.78
N VAL A 248 -18.24 -44.44 21.42
CA VAL A 248 -18.98 -45.16 22.47
C VAL A 248 -19.68 -46.39 21.90
N CYS A 249 -20.33 -46.30 20.75
CA CYS A 249 -20.96 -47.45 20.09
C CYS A 249 -19.93 -48.54 19.75
N LEU A 250 -18.77 -48.17 19.22
CA LEU A 250 -17.67 -49.10 18.95
C LEU A 250 -17.18 -49.79 20.23
N LEU A 251 -16.99 -49.05 21.32
CA LEU A 251 -16.60 -49.62 22.61
C LEU A 251 -17.65 -50.61 23.13
N VAL A 252 -18.95 -50.27 23.06
CA VAL A 252 -20.03 -51.16 23.49
C VAL A 252 -20.06 -52.44 22.64
N LEU A 253 -19.89 -52.33 21.32
CA LEU A 253 -19.81 -53.49 20.43
C LEU A 253 -18.59 -54.37 20.75
N LEU A 254 -17.42 -53.78 21.01
CA LEU A 254 -16.22 -54.52 21.40
C LEU A 254 -16.42 -55.25 22.73
N VAL A 255 -17.04 -54.62 23.73
CA VAL A 255 -17.38 -55.24 25.01
C VAL A 255 -18.38 -56.38 24.82
N ALA A 256 -19.44 -56.17 24.03
CA ALA A 256 -20.43 -57.20 23.75
C ALA A 256 -19.79 -58.42 23.05
N LEU A 257 -18.93 -58.18 22.05
CA LEU A 257 -18.17 -59.24 21.38
C LEU A 257 -17.24 -59.97 22.35
N ALA A 258 -16.54 -59.26 23.23
CA ALA A 258 -15.69 -59.86 24.25
C ALA A 258 -16.48 -60.74 25.22
N VAL A 259 -17.67 -60.30 25.65
CA VAL A 259 -18.56 -61.08 26.53
C VAL A 259 -19.10 -62.32 25.81
N VAL A 260 -19.53 -62.19 24.55
CA VAL A 260 -20.00 -63.34 23.74
C VAL A 260 -18.86 -64.33 23.53
N CYS A 261 -17.67 -63.87 23.16
CA CYS A 261 -16.47 -64.71 23.04
C CYS A 261 -16.16 -65.42 24.36
N HIS A 262 -16.20 -64.71 25.50
CA HIS A 262 -15.93 -65.31 26.80
C HIS A 262 -16.97 -66.35 27.20
N ARG A 263 -18.26 -66.13 26.90
CA ARG A 263 -19.32 -67.11 27.15
C ARG A 263 -19.15 -68.35 26.28
N LYS A 264 -18.89 -68.17 24.98
CA LYS A 264 -18.61 -69.27 24.03
C LYS A 264 -17.39 -70.09 24.43
N ILE A 265 -16.31 -69.43 24.86
CA ILE A 265 -15.10 -70.11 25.36
C ILE A 265 -15.42 -70.89 26.63
N LYS A 266 -16.16 -70.28 27.57
CA LYS A 266 -16.54 -70.94 28.83
C LYS A 266 -17.40 -72.19 28.58
N GLU A 267 -18.42 -72.10 27.73
CA GLU A 267 -19.27 -73.24 27.37
C GLU A 267 -18.45 -74.36 26.73
N SER A 268 -17.54 -74.03 25.80
CA SER A 268 -16.65 -75.01 25.17
C SER A 268 -15.67 -75.66 26.17
N CYS A 269 -15.15 -74.91 27.16
CA CYS A 269 -14.30 -75.48 28.21
C CYS A 269 -15.07 -76.39 29.17
N GLU A 270 -16.32 -76.05 29.51
CA GLU A 270 -17.18 -76.89 30.34
C GLU A 270 -17.54 -78.21 29.63
N GLU A 271 -17.80 -78.15 28.31
CA GLU A 271 -18.06 -79.34 27.48
C GLU A 271 -16.83 -80.27 27.40
N ILE A 272 -15.64 -79.73 27.10
CA ILE A 272 -14.39 -80.51 27.07
C ILE A 272 -14.09 -81.15 28.44
N ARG A 273 -14.31 -80.40 29.53
CA ARG A 273 -14.10 -80.92 30.88
C ARG A 273 -15.06 -82.06 31.21
N ALA A 274 -16.33 -81.94 30.84
CA ALA A 274 -17.32 -82.98 31.05
C ALA A 274 -17.00 -84.26 30.25
N GLU A 275 -16.53 -84.11 29.00
CA GLU A 275 -16.05 -85.26 28.20
C GLU A 275 -14.83 -85.95 28.84
N GLN A 276 -13.92 -85.17 29.42
CA GLN A 276 -12.71 -85.70 30.05
C GLN A 276 -13.03 -86.43 31.36
N GLU A 277 -13.90 -85.86 32.20
CA GLU A 277 -14.39 -86.51 33.42
C GLU A 277 -15.18 -87.80 33.09
N ALA A 278 -15.94 -87.83 31.99
CA ALA A 278 -16.63 -89.03 31.53
C ALA A 278 -15.66 -90.14 31.07
N LYS A 279 -14.60 -89.78 30.34
CA LYS A 279 -13.54 -90.73 29.93
C LYS A 279 -12.78 -91.30 31.12
N GLU A 280 -12.41 -90.46 32.09
CA GLU A 280 -11.71 -90.92 33.31
C GLU A 280 -12.57 -91.90 34.13
N LEU A 281 -13.89 -91.69 34.18
CA LEU A 281 -14.80 -92.61 34.86
C LEU A 281 -14.94 -93.96 34.13
N GLU A 282 -14.89 -93.95 32.79
CA GLU A 282 -14.94 -95.16 31.96
C GLU A 282 -13.63 -95.97 32.12
N GLU A 283 -12.47 -95.31 32.04
CA GLU A 283 -11.17 -95.95 32.29
C GLU A 283 -11.06 -96.51 33.72
N ALA A 284 -11.61 -95.80 34.72
CA ALA A 284 -11.64 -96.28 36.10
C ALA A 284 -12.51 -97.54 36.27
N LYS A 285 -13.64 -97.63 35.56
CA LYS A 285 -14.50 -98.83 35.56
C LYS A 285 -13.82 -100.02 34.88
N GLU A 286 -13.16 -99.81 33.74
CA GLU A 286 -12.39 -100.86 33.07
C GLU A 286 -11.23 -101.38 33.94
N LEU A 287 -10.57 -100.49 34.69
CA LEU A 287 -9.51 -100.87 35.63
C LEU A 287 -10.04 -101.69 36.82
N GLU A 288 -11.25 -101.40 37.31
CA GLU A 288 -11.89 -102.16 38.39
C GLU A 288 -12.33 -103.56 37.93
N GLU A 289 -12.89 -103.69 36.72
CA GLU A 289 -13.20 -104.97 36.09
C GLU A 289 -11.93 -105.82 35.85
N ALA A 290 -10.83 -105.20 35.40
CA ALA A 290 -9.54 -105.88 35.23
C ALA A 290 -8.94 -106.38 36.57
N LYS A 291 -9.18 -105.66 37.67
CA LYS A 291 -8.72 -106.04 39.01
C LYS A 291 -9.53 -107.20 39.61
N SER A 292 -10.83 -107.28 39.31
CA SER A 292 -11.70 -108.38 39.73
C SER A 292 -11.39 -109.71 39.01
N ALA A 293 -10.76 -109.67 37.83
CA ALA A 293 -10.40 -110.85 37.06
C ALA A 293 -9.11 -111.55 37.54
N THR A 294 -8.37 -110.97 38.49
CA THR A 294 -7.09 -111.52 38.96
C THR A 294 -7.10 -111.72 40.47
N THR A 295 -7.70 -112.81 40.96
CA THR A 295 -7.44 -113.34 42.31
C THR A 295 -7.37 -114.87 42.23
N PRO A 296 -6.31 -115.53 42.75
CA PRO A 296 -5.95 -116.90 42.38
C PRO A 296 -6.67 -117.95 43.23
N LEU A 297 -7.13 -119.04 42.60
CA LEU A 297 -7.51 -120.26 43.32
C LEU A 297 -6.31 -121.21 43.44
N LYS A 298 -6.03 -121.57 44.69
CA LYS A 298 -5.03 -122.51 45.17
C LYS A 298 -5.70 -123.87 45.38
N SER A 299 -5.32 -124.87 44.60
CA SER A 299 -5.16 -126.28 44.98
C SER A 299 -4.49 -127.03 43.84
#